data_AF-A0AA95M9Z1-F1
#
_entry.id   AF-A0AA95M9Z1-F1
#
_cell.length_a   1.000
_cell.length_b   1.000
_cell.length_c   1.000
_cell.angle_alpha   90.00
_cell.angle_beta   90.00
_cell.angle_gamma   90.00
#
_symmetry.space_group_name_H-M   'P 1'
#
loop_
_entity.id
_entity.type
_entity.pdbx_description
1 polymer ?
#
loop_
_entity_poly.entity_id
_entity_poly.type
_entity_poly.pdbx_seq_one_letter_code
_entity_poly.pdbx_strand_id
1 'polypeptide(L)'
;MKMFIVKSICVVALMVISVLTGMQLANNGIHKIKGYDDPNFQNAVSIQESGNNISSSFLGNDISSHDIEAKKKKLEEIGAFNFFSSMGKKMSDGISGASEKLIKLITD
;
A
#
# COMPACT_ATOMS: atom_id res chain seq x y z
N MET A 1 -27.34 11.21 24.46
CA MET A 1 -26.57 11.89 23.38
C MET A 1 -25.14 12.27 23.80
N LYS A 2 -24.92 12.99 24.91
CA LYS A 2 -23.57 13.46 25.33
C LYS A 2 -22.54 12.32 25.51
N MET A 3 -22.92 11.21 26.14
CA MET A 3 -22.04 10.04 26.33
C MET A 3 -21.69 9.31 25.02
N PHE A 4 -22.57 9.36 24.01
CA PHE A 4 -22.31 8.79 22.68
C PHE A 4 -21.27 9.62 21.92
N ILE A 5 -21.38 10.94 22.00
CA ILE A 5 -20.40 11.88 21.40
C ILE A 5 -19.03 11.70 22.04
N VAL A 6 -18.95 11.59 23.36
CA VAL A 6 -17.67 11.35 24.06
C VAL A 6 -17.05 10.02 23.63
N LYS A 7 -17.84 8.94 23.57
CA LYS A 7 -17.37 7.63 23.08
C LYS A 7 -16.88 7.71 21.63
N SER A 8 -17.59 8.41 20.75
CA SER A 8 -17.21 8.59 19.36
C SER A 8 -15.91 9.38 19.21
N ILE A 9 -15.75 10.47 19.95
CA ILE A 9 -14.51 11.26 19.97
C ILE A 9 -13.33 10.41 20.48
N CYS A 10 -13.54 9.59 21.52
CA CYS A 10 -12.52 8.67 22.00
C CYS A 10 -12.10 7.64 20.93
N VAL A 11 -13.05 7.06 20.20
CA VAL A 11 -12.74 6.11 19.11
C VAL A 11 -11.96 6.80 17.98
N VAL A 12 -12.35 8.01 17.60
CA VAL A 12 -11.63 8.79 16.59
C VAL A 12 -10.22 9.12 17.05
N ALA A 13 -10.05 9.56 18.30
CA ALA A 13 -8.74 9.85 18.87
C ALA A 13 -7.84 8.60 18.88
N LEU A 14 -8.37 7.44 19.25
CA LEU A 14 -7.63 6.17 19.20
C LEU A 14 -7.21 5.82 17.78
N MET A 15 -8.08 5.97 16.78
CA MET A 15 -7.73 5.71 15.39
C MET A 15 -6.61 6.64 14.89
N VAL A 16 -6.65 7.92 15.24
CA VAL A 16 -5.59 8.88 14.86
C VAL A 16 -4.24 8.45 15.46
N ILE A 17 -4.22 8.06 16.74
CA ILE A 17 -3.00 7.59 17.42
C ILE A 17 -2.46 6.32 16.75
N SER A 18 -3.34 5.37 16.40
CA SER A 18 -2.94 4.14 15.72
C SER A 18 -2.32 4.40 14.35
N VAL A 19 -2.88 5.32 13.57
CA VAL A 19 -2.34 5.71 12.26
C VAL A 19 -0.98 6.38 12.39
N LEU A 20 -0.83 7.35 13.30
CA LEU A 20 0.44 8.04 13.53
C LEU A 20 1.54 7.08 14.00
N THR A 21 1.20 6.16 14.91
CA THR A 21 2.12 5.10 15.37
C THR A 21 2.50 4.17 14.22
N GLY A 22 1.53 3.78 13.39
CA GLY A 22 1.77 2.95 12.21
C GLY A 22 2.72 3.61 11.20
N MET A 23 2.55 4.91 10.96
CA MET A 23 3.46 5.67 10.10
C MET A 23 4.89 5.73 10.66
N GLN A 24 5.05 5.94 11.97
CA GLN A 24 6.37 5.94 12.61
C GLN A 24 7.03 4.55 12.56
N LEU A 25 6.25 3.49 12.82
CA LEU A 25 6.75 2.12 12.74
C LEU A 25 7.16 1.75 11.31
N ALA A 26 6.38 2.15 10.31
CA ALA A 26 6.71 1.96 8.90
C ALA A 26 7.96 2.75 8.49
N ASN A 27 8.08 4.01 8.90
CA ASN A 27 9.27 4.82 8.63
C ASN A 27 10.53 4.18 9.22
N ASN A 28 10.47 3.74 10.47
CA ASN A 28 11.59 3.06 11.13
C ASN A 28 11.88 1.69 10.49
N GLY A 29 10.85 0.96 10.08
CA GLY A 29 10.98 -0.30 9.34
C GLY A 29 11.67 -0.11 7.99
N ILE A 30 11.28 0.91 7.23
CA ILE A 30 11.92 1.27 5.96
C ILE A 30 13.38 1.69 6.18
N HIS A 31 13.66 2.47 7.23
CA HIS A 31 15.03 2.87 7.57
C HIS A 31 15.92 1.65 7.88
N LYS A 32 15.39 0.70 8.66
CA LYS A 32 16.07 -0.56 9.01
C LYS A 32 16.30 -1.49 7.81
N ILE A 33 15.35 -1.55 6.88
CA ILE A 33 15.46 -2.38 5.66
C ILE A 33 16.39 -1.75 4.64
N LYS A 34 16.45 -0.41 4.57
CA LYS A 34 17.39 0.30 3.70
C LYS A 34 18.83 0.20 4.21
N GLY A 35 19.06 -0.07 5.50
CA GLY A 35 20.39 -0.33 6.06
C GLY A 35 21.21 0.93 6.34
N TYR A 36 20.57 2.08 6.58
CA TYR A 36 21.27 3.38 6.75
C TYR A 36 22.30 3.43 7.89
N ASP A 37 22.25 2.51 8.85
CA ASP A 37 23.22 2.36 9.94
C ASP A 37 24.38 1.38 9.61
N ASP A 38 24.42 0.80 8.41
CA ASP A 38 25.48 -0.12 8.01
C ASP A 38 26.62 0.62 7.26
N PRO A 39 27.87 0.61 7.77
CA PRO A 39 29.00 1.24 7.08
C PRO A 39 29.39 0.58 5.76
N ASN A 40 28.81 -0.58 5.42
CA ASN A 40 28.91 -1.26 4.12
C ASN A 40 27.66 -1.05 3.25
N PHE A 41 27.08 0.15 3.24
CA PHE A 41 25.93 0.50 2.42
C PHE A 41 26.20 0.32 0.92
N GLN A 42 26.03 -0.90 0.42
CA GLN A 42 26.03 -1.19 -1.01
C GLN A 42 24.66 -0.79 -1.56
N ASN A 43 24.62 0.38 -2.18
CA ASN A 43 23.49 0.80 -3.01
C ASN A 43 23.16 -0.36 -3.97
N ALA A 44 21.98 -0.97 -3.82
CA ALA A 44 21.57 -2.13 -4.62
C ALA A 44 21.53 -1.84 -6.13
N VAL A 45 21.66 -0.58 -6.55
CA VAL A 45 21.90 -0.15 -7.92
C VAL A 45 23.23 0.62 -7.96
N SER A 46 24.27 0.07 -8.57
CA SER A 46 25.39 0.88 -9.08
C SER A 46 25.30 0.90 -10.61
N ILE A 47 24.84 2.03 -11.17
CA ILE A 47 24.99 2.29 -12.61
C ILE A 47 26.32 3.00 -12.78
N GLN A 48 27.34 2.27 -13.20
CA GLN A 48 28.63 2.85 -13.55
C GLN A 48 28.62 3.13 -15.06
N GLU A 49 28.44 4.40 -15.41
CA GLU A 49 28.38 4.85 -16.79
C GLU A 49 29.81 4.95 -17.35
N SER A 50 30.23 3.93 -18.11
CA SER A 50 31.46 3.99 -18.88
C SER A 50 31.28 3.21 -20.18
N GLY A 51 31.11 3.94 -21.29
CA GLY A 51 31.31 3.44 -22.65
C GLY A 51 30.31 2.40 -23.18
N ASN A 52 29.27 2.88 -23.88
CA ASN A 52 28.50 2.20 -24.94
C ASN A 52 27.90 0.79 -24.68
N ASN A 53 27.96 0.22 -23.49
CA ASN A 53 27.24 -1.01 -23.14
C ASN A 53 26.77 -0.94 -21.68
N ILE A 54 25.48 -0.67 -21.49
CA ILE A 54 24.84 -0.60 -20.18
C ILE A 54 24.63 -2.04 -19.68
N SER A 55 25.65 -2.61 -19.04
CA SER A 55 25.54 -3.86 -18.30
C SER A 55 25.19 -3.54 -16.85
N SER A 56 23.90 -3.52 -16.53
CA SER A 56 23.41 -3.37 -15.15
C SER A 56 23.43 -4.72 -14.44
N SER A 57 24.48 -4.97 -13.66
CA SER A 57 24.57 -6.16 -12.80
C SER A 57 23.74 -5.92 -11.54
N PHE A 58 22.50 -6.39 -11.52
CA PHE A 58 21.66 -6.39 -10.33
C PHE A 58 21.88 -7.71 -9.59
N LEU A 59 22.59 -7.66 -8.45
CA LEU A 59 22.84 -8.81 -7.56
C LEU A 59 23.63 -9.98 -8.18
N GLY A 60 24.66 -9.70 -9.00
CA GLY A 60 25.67 -10.70 -9.36
C GLY A 60 25.16 -11.93 -10.13
N ASN A 61 23.95 -11.88 -10.69
CA ASN A 61 23.38 -12.95 -11.49
C ASN A 61 22.84 -12.34 -12.80
N ASP A 62 23.33 -12.82 -13.94
CA ASP A 62 22.81 -12.45 -15.26
C ASP A 62 21.33 -12.84 -15.38
N ILE A 63 20.43 -11.85 -15.29
CA ILE A 63 18.98 -12.09 -15.38
C ILE A 63 18.56 -11.95 -16.84
N SER A 64 18.32 -13.10 -17.48
CA SER A 64 17.62 -13.20 -18.76
C SER A 64 16.23 -12.57 -18.68
N SER A 65 15.87 -11.74 -19.67
CA SER A 65 14.69 -10.86 -19.73
C SER A 65 13.31 -11.52 -19.53
N HIS A 66 13.25 -12.86 -19.48
CA HIS A 66 12.00 -13.61 -19.33
C HIS A 66 11.46 -13.60 -17.89
N ASP A 67 12.33 -13.43 -16.87
CA ASP A 67 11.94 -13.56 -15.46
C ASP A 67 11.24 -12.31 -14.88
N ILE A 68 11.49 -11.14 -15.48
CA ILE A 68 10.96 -9.85 -15.00
C ILE A 68 9.45 -9.74 -15.27
N GLU A 69 8.99 -10.23 -16.42
CA GLU A 69 7.58 -10.17 -16.81
C GLU A 69 6.72 -11.10 -15.94
N ALA A 70 7.21 -12.31 -15.62
CA ALA A 70 6.54 -13.25 -14.73
C ALA A 70 6.41 -12.71 -13.30
N LYS A 71 7.43 -12.02 -12.79
CA LYS A 71 7.39 -11.37 -11.47
C LYS A 71 6.46 -10.16 -11.44
N LYS A 72 6.44 -9.36 -12.51
CA LYS A 72 5.51 -8.23 -12.66
C LYS A 72 4.05 -8.70 -12.64
N LYS A 73 3.74 -9.78 -13.34
CA LYS A 73 2.39 -10.39 -13.37
C LYS A 73 1.95 -10.88 -11.99
N LYS A 74 2.84 -11.52 -11.21
CA LYS A 74 2.53 -11.94 -9.84
C LYS A 74 2.31 -10.76 -8.88
N LEU A 75 3.09 -9.68 -9.01
CA LEU A 75 2.91 -8.47 -8.20
C LEU A 75 1.59 -7.76 -8.52
N GLU A 76 1.21 -7.72 -9.79
CA GLU A 76 -0.08 -7.20 -10.23
C GLU A 76 -1.24 -8.05 -9.70
N GLU A 77 -1.10 -9.38 -9.71
CA GLU A 77 -2.09 -10.30 -9.13
C GLU A 77 -2.21 -10.12 -7.60
N ILE A 78 -1.11 -9.97 -6.87
CA ILE A 78 -1.15 -9.73 -5.42
C ILE A 78 -1.71 -8.32 -5.10
N GLY A 79 -1.38 -7.33 -5.92
CA GLY A 79 -1.83 -5.94 -5.74
C GLY A 79 -3.29 -5.72 -6.13
N ALA A 80 -3.83 -6.52 -7.06
CA ALA A 80 -5.13 -6.28 -7.67
C ALA A 80 -6.20 -7.35 -7.38
N PHE A 81 -5.87 -8.58 -6.94
CA PHE A 81 -6.84 -9.66 -7.09
C PHE A 81 -7.84 -9.80 -5.93
N ASN A 82 -9.01 -9.21 -6.21
CA ASN A 82 -10.35 -9.71 -5.95
C ASN A 82 -10.97 -9.54 -4.55
N PHE A 83 -10.27 -9.75 -3.43
CA PHE A 83 -10.95 -9.66 -2.13
C PHE A 83 -11.36 -8.23 -1.76
N PHE A 84 -10.42 -7.28 -1.84
CA PHE A 84 -10.71 -5.89 -1.48
C PHE A 84 -11.67 -5.24 -2.49
N SER A 85 -11.52 -5.55 -3.78
CA SER A 85 -12.40 -5.03 -4.84
C SER A 85 -13.83 -5.61 -4.74
N SER A 86 -13.98 -6.92 -4.51
CA SER A 86 -15.31 -7.53 -4.33
C SER A 86 -16.00 -7.05 -3.05
N MET A 87 -15.25 -6.87 -1.96
CA MET A 87 -15.78 -6.30 -0.72
C MET A 87 -16.17 -4.83 -0.89
N GLY A 88 -15.31 -4.03 -1.54
CA GLY A 88 -15.60 -2.64 -1.88
C GLY A 88 -16.83 -2.51 -2.78
N LYS A 89 -16.95 -3.36 -3.80
CA LYS A 89 -18.10 -3.39 -4.71
C LYS A 89 -19.41 -3.68 -3.96
N LYS A 90 -19.42 -4.73 -3.13
CA LYS A 90 -20.60 -5.08 -2.32
C LYS A 90 -20.98 -3.98 -1.33
N MET A 91 -19.99 -3.31 -0.73
CA MET A 91 -20.21 -2.18 0.16
C MET A 91 -20.81 -0.98 -0.59
N SER A 92 -20.24 -0.62 -1.74
CA SER A 92 -20.74 0.46 -2.59
C SER A 92 -22.16 0.20 -3.08
N ASP A 93 -22.46 -1.02 -3.54
CA ASP A 93 -23.80 -1.40 -3.99
C ASP A 93 -24.83 -1.27 -2.85
N GLY A 94 -24.46 -1.65 -1.62
CA GLY A 94 -25.30 -1.48 -0.44
C GLY A 94 -25.55 -0.02 -0.08
N ILE A 95 -24.53 0.84 -0.16
CA ILE A 95 -24.65 2.27 0.11
C ILE A 95 -25.51 2.96 -0.95
N SER A 96 -25.31 2.65 -2.23
CA SER A 96 -26.09 3.19 -3.33
C SER A 96 -27.57 2.77 -3.20
N GLY A 97 -27.85 1.49 -2.94
CA GLY A 97 -29.21 1.00 -2.77
C GLY A 97 -29.93 1.59 -1.55
N ALA A 98 -29.22 1.82 -0.44
CA ALA A 98 -29.78 2.54 0.71
C ALA A 98 -30.08 4.00 0.38
N SER A 99 -29.16 4.67 -0.33
CA SER A 99 -29.31 6.07 -0.75
C SER A 99 -30.50 6.25 -1.69
N GLU A 100 -30.67 5.38 -2.68
CA GLU A 100 -31.83 5.40 -3.59
C GLU A 100 -33.16 5.22 -2.85
N LYS A 101 -33.21 4.32 -1.85
CA LYS A 101 -34.42 4.11 -1.04
C LYS A 101 -34.75 5.33 -0.18
N LEU A 102 -33.74 5.97 0.40
CA LEU A 102 -33.92 7.19 1.18
C LEU A 102 -34.41 8.34 0.31
N ILE A 103 -33.84 8.51 -0.89
CA ILE A 103 -34.28 9.54 -1.84
C ILE A 103 -35.73 9.30 -2.26
N LYS A 104 -36.11 8.04 -2.55
CA LYS A 104 -37.50 7.69 -2.88
C LYS A 104 -38.46 7.99 -1.72
N LEU A 105 -38.11 7.67 -0.48
CA LEU A 105 -38.95 7.95 0.70
C LEU A 105 -39.12 9.44 1.03
N ILE A 106 -38.22 10.31 0.56
CA ILE A 106 -38.30 11.76 0.76
C ILE A 106 -39.06 12.44 -0.38
N THR A 107 -39.05 11.84 -1.58
CA THR A 107 -39.65 12.40 -2.79
C THR A 107 -41.09 11.91 -3.02
N ASP A 108 -41.47 10.76 -2.47
CA ASP A 108 -42.84 10.20 -2.47
C ASP A 108 -43.68 10.71 -1.28
#